data_AF-A0A7Y0XYG2-F1
#
_entry.id   AF-A0A7Y0XYG2-F1
#
_cell.length_a   1.000
_cell.length_b   1.000
_cell.length_c   1.000
_cell.angle_alpha   90.00
_cell.angle_beta   90.00
_cell.angle_gamma   90.00
#
_symmetry.space_group_name_H-M   'P 1'
#
loop_
_entity.id
_entity.type
_entity.pdbx_description
1 polymer ?
#
loop_
_entity_poly.entity_id
_entity_poly.type
_entity_poly.pdbx_seq_one_letter_code
_entity_poly.pdbx_strand_id
1 'polypeptide(L)'
;MTTKTKRQQVTFKIPQETNERLQALAIATRRTKTFVLEEAVSAYLNYNEWQIQSIQRGLEDMKAGRVTPIEDVIAEWEAELENCPD
;
A
#
# COMPACT_ATOMS: atom_id res chain seq x y z
N MET A 1 -4.25 -28.37 -5.82
CA MET A 1 -3.54 -28.66 -4.56
C MET A 1 -3.72 -27.46 -3.64
N THR A 2 -4.45 -27.59 -2.55
CA THR A 2 -4.63 -26.51 -1.57
C THR A 2 -3.40 -26.44 -0.66
N THR A 3 -2.48 -25.51 -0.94
CA THR A 3 -1.36 -25.22 -0.04
C THR A 3 -1.88 -24.59 1.23
N LYS A 4 -1.81 -25.33 2.34
CA LYS A 4 -2.16 -24.85 3.69
C LYS A 4 -1.21 -23.73 4.10
N THR A 5 -1.69 -22.50 4.19
CA THR A 5 -0.91 -21.34 4.65
C THR A 5 -0.45 -21.56 6.10
N LYS A 6 0.86 -21.45 6.34
CA LYS A 6 1.45 -21.49 7.69
C LYS A 6 1.09 -20.19 8.41
N ARG A 7 0.49 -20.30 9.61
CA ARG A 7 0.21 -19.16 10.48
C ARG A 7 1.28 -19.05 11.56
N GLN A 8 1.69 -17.83 11.89
CA GLN A 8 2.61 -17.51 12.98
C GLN A 8 1.91 -16.59 13.98
N GLN A 9 2.13 -16.80 15.27
CA GLN A 9 1.57 -15.95 16.32
C GLN A 9 2.54 -14.81 16.65
N VAL A 10 2.01 -13.59 16.71
CA VAL A 10 2.74 -12.39 17.14
C VAL A 10 2.04 -11.82 18.37
N THR A 11 2.82 -11.45 19.39
CA THR A 11 2.32 -10.85 20.63
C THR A 11 2.96 -9.49 20.82
N PHE A 12 2.14 -8.45 21.03
CA PHE A 12 2.61 -7.09 21.27
C PHE A 12 1.66 -6.36 22.22
N LYS A 13 2.16 -5.30 22.85
CA LYS A 13 1.37 -4.44 23.74
C LYS A 13 0.74 -3.31 22.92
N ILE A 14 -0.51 -2.97 23.25
CA ILE A 14 -1.21 -1.82 22.69
C ILE A 14 -1.79 -0.96 23.83
N PRO A 15 -1.98 0.35 23.60
CA PRO A 15 -2.75 1.17 24.52
C PRO A 15 -4.16 0.61 24.73
N GLN A 16 -4.71 0.80 25.93
CA GLN A 16 -6.07 0.35 26.27
C GLN A 16 -7.11 0.91 25.29
N GLU A 17 -7.03 2.20 24.98
CA GLU A 17 -7.92 2.87 24.02
C GLU A 17 -7.91 2.19 22.64
N THR A 18 -6.74 1.74 22.17
CA THR A 18 -6.64 1.02 20.89
C THR A 18 -7.39 -0.31 20.95
N ASN A 19 -7.28 -1.05 22.07
CA ASN A 19 -8.01 -2.30 22.25
C ASN A 19 -9.54 -2.08 22.27
N GLU A 20 -9.99 -1.00 22.91
CA GLU A 20 -11.41 -0.61 22.96
C GLU A 20 -11.94 -0.26 21.56
N ARG A 21 -11.18 0.52 20.77
CA ARG A 21 -11.51 0.86 19.38
C ARG A 21 -11.61 -0.39 18.49
N LEU A 22 -10.66 -1.33 18.62
CA LEU A 22 -10.69 -2.60 17.90
C LEU A 22 -11.93 -3.43 18.27
N GLN A 23 -12.29 -3.47 19.55
CA GLN A 23 -13.45 -4.20 20.03
C GLN A 23 -14.77 -3.60 19.54
N ALA A 24 -14.91 -2.27 19.60
CA ALA A 24 -16.09 -1.57 19.09
C ALA A 24 -16.30 -1.82 17.59
N LEU A 25 -15.22 -1.73 16.80
CA LEU A 25 -15.27 -1.99 15.36
C LEU A 25 -15.63 -3.45 15.04
N ALA A 26 -15.09 -4.40 15.79
CA ALA A 26 -15.42 -5.81 15.65
C ALA A 26 -16.91 -6.08 15.91
N ILE A 27 -17.49 -5.49 16.96
CA ILE A 27 -18.93 -5.60 17.28
C ILE A 27 -19.77 -4.99 16.16
N ALA A 28 -19.46 -3.76 15.74
CA ALA A 28 -20.22 -3.04 14.71
C ALA A 28 -20.24 -3.79 13.36
N THR A 29 -19.16 -4.50 13.03
CA THR A 29 -19.00 -5.25 11.78
C THR A 29 -19.35 -6.74 11.88
N ARG A 30 -19.77 -7.22 13.06
CA ARG A 30 -20.03 -8.65 13.35
C ARG A 30 -18.82 -9.53 13.03
N ARG A 31 -17.62 -9.06 13.36
CA ARG A 31 -16.35 -9.77 13.16
C ARG A 31 -15.67 -10.05 14.49
N THR A 32 -14.65 -10.90 14.45
CA THR A 32 -13.77 -11.10 15.61
C THR A 32 -12.74 -9.99 15.70
N LYS A 33 -12.26 -9.70 16.91
CA LYS A 33 -11.17 -8.74 17.11
C LYS A 33 -9.91 -9.12 16.33
N THR A 34 -9.60 -10.42 16.23
CA THR A 34 -8.49 -10.93 15.44
C THR A 34 -8.65 -10.61 13.97
N PHE A 35 -9.86 -10.79 13.40
CA PHE A 35 -10.11 -10.44 12.00
C PHE A 35 -9.87 -8.94 11.73
N VAL A 36 -10.40 -8.07 12.60
CA VAL A 36 -10.18 -6.62 12.47
C VAL A 36 -8.69 -6.26 12.57
N LEU A 37 -7.95 -6.95 13.45
CA LEU A 37 -6.52 -6.73 13.59
C LEU A 37 -5.75 -7.20 12.35
N GLU A 38 -6.07 -8.37 11.80
CA GLU A 38 -5.48 -8.90 10.56
C GLU A 38 -5.72 -7.94 9.39
N GLU A 39 -6.95 -7.44 9.24
CA GLU A 39 -7.30 -6.46 8.21
C GLU A 39 -6.54 -5.14 8.38
N ALA A 40 -6.43 -4.62 9.60
CA ALA A 40 -5.70 -3.39 9.88
C ALA A 40 -4.20 -3.53 9.55
N VAL A 41 -3.58 -4.65 9.91
CA VAL A 41 -2.18 -4.93 9.61
C VAL A 41 -1.98 -5.09 8.10
N SER A 42 -2.84 -5.86 7.43
CA SER A 42 -2.80 -6.05 5.98
C SER A 42 -2.93 -4.72 5.23
N ALA A 43 -3.90 -3.89 5.61
CA ALA A 43 -4.09 -2.56 5.01
C ALA A 43 -2.86 -1.66 5.18
N TYR A 44 -2.25 -1.67 6.38
CA TYR A 44 -1.03 -0.89 6.64
C TYR A 44 0.15 -1.40 5.79
N LEU A 45 0.38 -2.71 5.73
CA LEU A 45 1.44 -3.29 4.92
C LEU A 45 1.24 -2.96 3.44
N ASN A 46 0.05 -3.24 2.90
CA ASN A 46 -0.27 -2.98 1.51
C ASN A 46 -0.04 -1.51 1.13
N TYR A 47 -0.45 -0.58 1.99
CA TYR A 47 -0.28 0.86 1.75
C TYR A 47 1.19 1.30 1.73
N ASN A 48 2.05 0.71 2.55
CA ASN A 48 3.44 1.13 2.67
C ASN A 48 4.38 0.37 1.72
N GLU A 49 4.15 -0.93 1.52
CA GLU A 49 5.01 -1.78 0.70
C GLU A 49 5.07 -1.30 -0.75
N TRP A 50 3.93 -0.91 -1.34
CA TRP A 50 3.92 -0.41 -2.71
C TRP A 50 4.76 0.87 -2.86
N GLN A 51 4.69 1.79 -1.88
CA GLN A 51 5.44 3.04 -1.92
C GLN A 51 6.93 2.78 -1.85
N ILE A 52 7.35 1.94 -0.91
CA ILE A 52 8.76 1.58 -0.72
C ILE A 52 9.31 0.92 -1.99
N GLN A 53 8.55 -0.03 -2.56
CA GLN A 53 8.95 -0.71 -3.80
C GLN A 53 9.07 0.26 -4.99
N SER A 54 8.12 1.20 -5.13
CA SER A 54 8.16 2.21 -6.21
C SER A 54 9.35 3.15 -6.06
N ILE A 55 9.64 3.62 -4.85
CA ILE A 55 10.81 4.48 -4.58
C ILE A 55 12.09 3.73 -4.92
N GLN A 56 12.22 2.48 -4.45
CA GLN A 56 13.40 1.67 -4.70
C GLN A 56 13.62 1.43 -6.22
N ARG A 57 12.54 1.16 -6.96
CA ARG A 57 12.59 1.01 -8.41
C ARG A 57 13.03 2.31 -9.09
N GLY A 58 12.46 3.45 -8.71
CA GLY A 58 12.86 4.75 -9.27
C GLY A 58 14.33 5.08 -9.02
N LEU A 59 14.87 4.72 -7.85
CA LEU A 59 16.30 4.87 -7.56
C LEU A 59 17.17 3.97 -8.44
N GLU A 60 16.72 2.74 -8.73
CA GLU A 60 17.41 1.82 -9.64
C GLU A 60 17.35 2.30 -11.09
N ASP A 61 16.21 2.82 -11.54
CA ASP A 61 16.04 3.42 -12.85
C ASP A 61 16.97 4.63 -13.03
N MET A 62 17.02 5.52 -12.04
CA MET A 62 17.95 6.66 -12.02
C MET A 62 19.41 6.22 -12.11
N LYS A 63 19.83 5.22 -11.30
CA LYS A 63 21.20 4.69 -11.34
C LYS A 63 21.55 4.03 -12.67
N ALA A 64 20.57 3.41 -13.33
CA ALA A 64 20.75 2.77 -14.62
C ALA A 64 20.57 3.73 -15.81
N GLY A 65 20.31 5.02 -15.56
CA GLY A 65 20.06 6.01 -16.61
C GLY A 65 18.72 5.82 -17.33
N ARG A 66 17.79 5.03 -16.78
CA ARG A 66 16.42 4.84 -17.30
C ARG A 66 15.50 5.97 -16.84
N VAL A 67 15.90 7.21 -17.10
CA VAL A 67 15.15 8.41 -16.74
C VAL A 67 15.04 9.32 -17.96
N THR A 68 13.95 10.05 -18.05
CA THR A 68 13.71 11.04 -19.10
C THR A 68 13.82 12.43 -18.49
N PRO A 69 14.51 13.39 -19.13
CA PRO A 69 14.47 14.80 -18.75
C PRO A 69 13.03 15.31 -18.69
N ILE A 70 12.74 16.20 -17.75
CA ILE A 70 11.37 16.69 -17.54
C ILE A 70 10.88 17.54 -18.72
N GLU A 71 11.80 18.21 -19.40
CA GLU A 71 11.53 19.04 -20.58
C GLU A 71 10.95 18.19 -21.72
N ASP A 72 11.48 16.99 -21.94
CA ASP A 72 11.01 16.07 -22.98
C ASP A 72 9.61 15.53 -22.65
N VAL A 73 9.34 15.23 -21.37
CA VAL A 73 8.02 14.77 -20.91
C VAL A 73 6.96 15.86 -21.07
N ILE A 74 7.28 17.11 -20.74
CA ILE A 74 6.36 18.24 -20.90
C ILE A 74 6.03 18.44 -22.38
N ALA A 75 7.04 18.44 -23.25
CA ALA A 75 6.85 18.61 -24.68
C ALA A 75 5.95 17.50 -25.28
N GLU A 76 6.10 16.25 -24.82
CA GLU A 76 5.25 15.14 -25.23
C GLU A 76 3.79 15.35 -24.81
N TRP A 77 3.53 15.74 -23.56
CA TRP A 77 2.18 15.97 -23.05
C TRP A 77 1.50 17.17 -23.70
N GLU A 78 2.23 18.26 -23.95
CA GLU A 78 1.69 19.42 -24.66
C GLU A 78 1.27 19.06 -26.09
N ALA A 79 2.08 18.27 -26.80
CA ALA A 79 1.75 17.77 -28.13
C ALA A 79 0.53 16.83 -28.13
N GLU A 80 0.36 16.02 -27.08
CA GLU A 80 -0.81 15.13 -26.95
C GLU A 80 -2.11 15.92 -26.68
N LEU A 81 -2.04 16.97 -25.86
CA LEU A 81 -3.18 17.86 -25.59
C LEU A 81 -3.64 18.61 -26.84
N GLU A 82 -2.72 19.02 -27.70
CA GLU A 82 -3.04 19.71 -28.97
C GLU A 82 -3.73 18.77 -29.99
N ASN A 83 -3.56 17.44 -29.83
CA ASN A 83 -4.18 16.41 -30.67
C ASN A 83 -5.43 15.77 -30.05
N CYS A 84 -5.92 16.26 -28.91
CA CYS A 84 -7.11 15.74 -28.25
C CYS A 84 -8.36 16.09 -29.09
N PRO A 85 -9.11 15.10 -29.62
CA PRO A 85 -10.36 15.37 -30.31
C PRO A 85 -11.44 15.86 -29.34
N ASP A 86 -12.31 16.76 -29.81
CA ASP A 86 -13.46 17.34 -29.07
C ASP A 86 -14.37 16.28 -28.40
#